data_AF-A0A645CV53-F1
#
_entry.id   AF-A0A645CV53-F1
#
_cell.length_a   1.000
_cell.length_b   1.000
_cell.length_c   1.000
_cell.angle_alpha   90.00
_cell.angle_beta   90.00
_cell.angle_gamma   90.00
#
_symmetry.space_group_name_H-M   'P 1'
#
loop_
_entity.id
_entity.type
_entity.pdbx_description
1 polymer ?
#
loop_
_entity_poly.entity_id
_entity_poly.type
_entity_poly.pdbx_seq_one_letter_code
_entity_poly.pdbx_strand_id
1 'polypeptide(L)'
;MNYGLVSVFIPILVIILAAFTKRIIPSLIIGLLTGGILFAKGNIINGLIIAIEHLVKSLSSEDSIYIILFLFIFGAFGEIMKVSGGIKGLLPCLTNSSKLKRGLWVQSGL
;
A
#
# COMPACT_ATOMS: atom_id res chain seq x y z
N MET A 1 -31.58 -8.06 -3.30
CA MET A 1 -31.46 -6.85 -4.16
C MET A 1 -30.03 -6.80 -4.68
N ASN A 2 -29.78 -6.34 -5.90
CA ASN A 2 -28.51 -6.58 -6.63
C ASN A 2 -27.28 -5.93 -5.95
N TYR A 3 -26.63 -6.62 -5.00
CA TYR A 3 -25.45 -6.15 -4.26
C TYR A 3 -24.15 -6.24 -5.07
N GLY A 4 -24.17 -6.94 -6.22
CA GLY A 4 -22.99 -7.16 -7.04
C GLY A 4 -22.42 -5.84 -7.58
N LEU A 5 -23.28 -4.92 -8.00
CA LEU A 5 -22.84 -3.60 -8.49
C LEU A 5 -22.32 -2.70 -7.36
N VAL A 6 -22.93 -2.76 -6.17
CA VAL A 6 -22.50 -1.94 -5.02
C VAL A 6 -21.14 -2.40 -4.48
N SER A 7 -20.88 -3.72 -4.47
CA SER A 7 -19.61 -4.29 -4.01
C SER A 7 -18.41 -3.94 -4.90
N VAL A 8 -18.63 -3.70 -6.21
CA VAL A 8 -17.58 -3.27 -7.15
C VAL A 8 -17.43 -1.75 -7.15
N PHE A 9 -18.52 -1.02 -6.90
CA PHE A 9 -18.48 0.44 -6.84
C PHE A 9 -17.59 0.95 -5.70
N ILE A 10 -17.65 0.31 -4.52
CA ILE A 10 -16.89 0.75 -3.34
C ILE A 10 -15.35 0.66 -3.54
N PRO A 11 -14.74 -0.44 -4.04
CA PRO A 11 -13.30 -0.48 -4.30
C PRO A 11 -12.88 0.45 -5.45
N ILE A 12 -13.71 0.62 -6.48
CA ILE A 12 -13.43 1.58 -7.56
C ILE A 12 -13.28 2.99 -7.01
N LEU A 13 -14.22 3.40 -6.13
CA LEU A 13 -14.20 4.73 -5.53
C LEU A 13 -12.91 4.94 -4.72
N VAL A 14 -12.49 3.93 -3.96
CA VAL A 14 -11.25 3.95 -3.17
C VAL A 14 -10.00 4.09 -4.06
N ILE A 15 -9.94 3.37 -5.18
CA ILE A 15 -8.80 3.43 -6.10
C ILE A 15 -8.68 4.83 -6.71
N ILE A 16 -9.80 5.42 -7.15
CA ILE A 16 -9.84 6.78 -7.69
C ILE A 16 -9.38 7.79 -6.62
N LEU A 17 -9.88 7.66 -5.40
CA LEU A 17 -9.54 8.55 -4.30
C LEU A 17 -8.07 8.41 -3.87
N ALA A 18 -7.51 7.20 -3.92
CA ALA A 18 -6.11 6.93 -3.64
C ALA A 18 -5.19 7.54 -4.70
N ALA A 19 -5.57 7.42 -5.98
CA ALA A 19 -4.84 8.02 -7.09
C ALA A 19 -4.80 9.56 -7.00
N PHE A 20 -5.92 10.18 -6.61
CA PHE A 20 -5.99 11.63 -6.45
C PHE A 20 -5.22 12.13 -5.22
N THR A 21 -5.35 11.45 -4.08
CA THR A 21 -4.73 11.86 -2.81
C THR A 21 -3.22 11.56 -2.78
N LYS A 22 -2.71 10.72 -3.70
CA LYS A 22 -1.33 10.18 -3.71
C LYS A 22 -0.91 9.57 -2.36
N ARG A 23 -1.89 9.17 -1.55
CA ARG A 23 -1.72 8.61 -0.20
C ARG A 23 -2.67 7.43 -0.07
N ILE A 24 -2.09 6.23 -0.06
CA ILE A 24 -2.85 4.97 -0.07
C ILE A 24 -3.60 4.80 1.26
N ILE A 25 -2.93 5.05 2.39
CA ILE A 25 -3.46 4.85 3.74
C ILE A 25 -4.77 5.61 4.01
N PRO A 26 -4.87 6.95 3.84
CA PRO A 26 -6.10 7.68 4.13
C PRO A 26 -7.25 7.27 3.20
N SER A 27 -6.96 6.94 1.94
CA SER A 27 -7.99 6.48 1.00
C SER A 27 -8.60 5.15 1.44
N LEU A 28 -7.77 4.22 1.91
CA LEU A 28 -8.22 2.91 2.40
C LEU A 28 -9.14 3.04 3.62
N ILE A 29 -8.78 3.94 4.55
CA ILE A 29 -9.58 4.21 5.76
C ILE A 29 -10.95 4.78 5.38
N ILE A 30 -10.99 5.79 4.50
CA ILE A 30 -12.25 6.40 4.04
C ILE A 30 -13.11 5.35 3.33
N GLY A 31 -12.51 4.50 2.50
CA GLY A 31 -13.19 3.40 1.83
C GLY A 31 -13.82 2.40 2.79
N LEU A 32 -13.05 1.96 3.78
CA LEU A 32 -13.51 1.02 4.80
C LEU A 32 -14.67 1.59 5.62
N LEU A 33 -14.55 2.85 6.07
CA LEU A 33 -15.61 3.54 6.81
C LEU A 33 -16.87 3.70 5.96
N THR A 34 -16.71 4.14 4.70
CA THR A 34 -17.84 4.30 3.78
C THR A 34 -18.53 2.96 3.53
N GLY A 35 -17.76 1.87 3.37
CA GLY A 35 -18.29 0.52 3.28
C GLY A 35 -19.08 0.12 4.52
N GLY A 36 -18.51 0.31 5.72
CA GLY A 36 -19.18 -0.01 6.99
C GLY A 36 -20.47 0.78 7.21
N ILE A 37 -20.48 2.08 6.87
CA ILE A 37 -21.67 2.95 6.99
C ILE A 37 -22.78 2.50 6.01
N LEU A 38 -22.41 2.08 4.79
CA LEU A 38 -23.34 1.52 3.82
C LEU A 38 -23.96 0.21 4.31
N PHE A 39 -23.16 -0.67 4.93
CA PHE A 39 -23.67 -1.90 5.56
C PHE A 39 -24.58 -1.63 6.77
N ALA A 40 -24.29 -0.58 7.54
CA ALA A 40 -25.05 -0.19 8.73
C ALA A 40 -26.34 0.62 8.43
N LYS A 41 -26.79 0.69 7.16
CA LYS A 41 -27.97 1.46 6.71
C LYS A 41 -27.94 2.94 7.15
N GLY A 42 -26.77 3.56 7.22
CA GLY A 42 -26.62 5.00 7.49
C GLY A 42 -26.37 5.41 8.95
N ASN A 43 -26.23 4.46 9.89
CA ASN A 43 -25.78 4.79 11.25
C ASN A 43 -24.24 4.84 11.32
N ILE A 44 -23.68 6.03 11.54
CA ILE A 44 -22.22 6.29 11.52
C ILE A 44 -21.50 5.52 12.64
N ILE A 45 -22.07 5.51 13.84
CA ILE A 45 -21.45 4.85 15.01
C ILE A 45 -21.44 3.34 14.81
N ASN A 46 -22.57 2.79 14.38
CA ASN A 46 -22.68 1.35 14.13
C ASN A 46 -21.84 0.92 12.91
N GLY A 47 -21.75 1.79 11.88
CA GLY A 47 -20.92 1.56 10.71
C GLY A 47 -19.43 1.50 11.02
N LEU A 48 -18.95 2.31 11.98
CA LEU A 48 -17.57 2.24 12.47
C LEU A 48 -17.28 0.92 13.17
N ILE A 49 -18.19 0.46 14.05
CA ILE A 49 -18.05 -0.83 14.75
C ILE A 49 -18.00 -1.97 13.75
N ILE A 50 -18.95 -2.02 12.80
CA ILE A 50 -19.01 -3.04 11.74
C ILE A 50 -17.76 -3.01 10.85
N ALA A 51 -17.26 -1.83 10.51
CA ALA A 51 -16.03 -1.68 9.73
C ALA A 51 -14.82 -2.29 10.46
N ILE A 52 -14.68 -2.04 11.76
CA ILE A 52 -13.60 -2.57 12.59
C ILE A 52 -13.75 -4.09 12.77
N GLU A 53 -14.96 -4.59 13.05
CA GLU A 53 -15.24 -6.02 13.15
C GLU A 53 -14.90 -6.77 11.87
N HIS A 54 -15.29 -6.23 10.71
CA HIS A 54 -14.95 -6.82 9.41
C HIS A 54 -13.45 -6.77 9.12
N LEU A 55 -12.76 -5.70 9.52
CA LEU A 55 -11.31 -5.60 9.39
C LEU A 55 -10.64 -6.68 10.23
N VAL A 56 -10.97 -6.79 11.53
CA VAL A 56 -10.41 -7.79 12.44
C VAL A 56 -10.71 -9.20 11.93
N LYS A 57 -11.95 -9.48 11.53
CA LYS A 57 -12.34 -10.79 10.99
C LYS A 57 -11.56 -11.17 9.74
N SER A 58 -11.25 -10.20 8.87
CA SER A 58 -10.44 -10.43 7.68
C SER A 58 -8.99 -10.77 8.04
N LEU A 59 -8.42 -10.05 9.03
CA LEU A 59 -7.06 -10.29 9.51
C LEU A 59 -6.91 -11.60 10.29
N SER A 60 -7.95 -12.05 11.01
CA SER A 60 -7.91 -13.26 11.84
C SER A 60 -8.13 -14.56 11.06
N SER A 61 -8.33 -14.51 9.74
CA SER A 61 -8.41 -15.71 8.91
C SER A 61 -7.03 -16.37 8.79
N GLU A 62 -6.98 -17.71 8.89
CA GLU A 62 -5.71 -18.46 8.90
C GLU A 62 -4.84 -18.11 7.69
N ASP A 63 -5.42 -18.09 6.49
CA ASP A 63 -4.73 -17.72 5.25
C ASP A 63 -4.16 -16.30 5.27
N SER A 64 -4.94 -15.33 5.79
CA SER A 64 -4.48 -13.95 5.86
C SER A 64 -3.33 -13.78 6.84
N ILE A 65 -3.33 -14.50 7.96
CA ILE A 65 -2.25 -14.46 8.95
C ILE A 65 -0.93 -14.91 8.32
N TYR A 66 -0.93 -16.00 7.53
CA TYR A 66 0.28 -16.45 6.83
C TYR A 66 0.80 -15.39 5.86
N ILE A 67 -0.09 -14.75 5.09
CA ILE A 67 0.28 -13.69 4.14
C ILE A 67 0.83 -12.47 4.88
N ILE A 68 0.18 -12.03 5.96
CA ILE A 68 0.61 -10.88 6.76
C ILE A 68 1.99 -11.15 7.37
N LEU A 69 2.23 -12.35 7.91
CA LEU A 69 3.51 -12.72 8.48
C LEU A 69 4.62 -12.72 7.40
N PHE A 70 4.33 -13.29 6.22
CA PHE A 70 5.25 -13.27 5.09
C PHE A 70 5.58 -11.84 4.65
N LEU A 71 4.56 -10.99 4.49
CA LEU A 71 4.72 -9.60 4.09
C LEU A 71 5.47 -8.78 5.16
N PHE A 72 5.25 -9.08 6.44
CA PHE A 72 5.96 -8.44 7.54
C PHE A 72 7.45 -8.78 7.50
N ILE A 73 7.80 -10.05 7.34
CA ILE A 73 9.20 -10.49 7.20
C ILE A 73 9.82 -9.86 5.95
N PHE A 74 9.13 -9.85 4.82
CA PHE A 74 9.63 -9.26 3.58
C PHE A 74 9.78 -7.73 3.67
N GLY A 75 8.85 -7.06 4.34
CA GLY A 75 8.91 -5.63 4.61
C GLY A 75 10.09 -5.26 5.51
N ALA A 76 10.28 -6.01 6.60
CA ALA A 76 11.43 -5.87 7.50
C ALA A 76 12.75 -6.14 6.76
N PHE A 77 12.80 -7.20 5.96
CA PHE A 77 13.94 -7.53 5.12
C PHE A 77 14.27 -6.42 4.13
N GLY A 78 13.26 -5.85 3.47
CA GLY A 78 13.42 -4.71 2.58
C GLY A 78 13.99 -3.46 3.28
N GLU A 79 13.60 -3.20 4.52
CA GLU A 79 14.18 -2.12 5.34
C GLU A 79 15.63 -2.41 5.72
N ILE A 80 15.92 -3.62 6.21
CA ILE A 80 17.29 -4.05 6.55
C ILE A 80 18.20 -3.91 5.32
N MET A 81 17.72 -4.25 4.13
CA MET A 81 18.49 -4.12 2.90
C MET A 81 18.78 -2.65 2.52
N LYS A 82 17.89 -1.72 2.87
CA LYS A 82 18.11 -0.27 2.68
C LYS A 82 19.10 0.29 3.70
N VAL A 83 18.94 -0.08 4.98
CA VAL A 83 19.74 0.43 6.10
C VAL A 83 21.15 -0.14 6.10
N SER A 84 21.30 -1.43 5.78
CA SER A 84 22.62 -2.08 5.64
C SER A 84 23.47 -1.50 4.51
N GLY A 85 22.91 -0.64 3.66
CA GLY A 85 23.60 -0.10 2.51
C GLY A 85 23.87 -1.13 1.42
N GLY A 86 23.39 -2.38 1.54
CA GLY A 86 23.60 -3.44 0.56
C GLY A 86 23.11 -3.04 -0.83
N ILE A 87 21.89 -2.49 -0.94
CA ILE A 87 21.38 -1.95 -2.22
C ILE A 87 22.26 -0.80 -2.72
N LYS A 88 22.70 0.11 -1.83
CA LYS A 88 23.52 1.28 -2.21
C LYS A 88 24.92 0.89 -2.68
N GLY A 89 25.52 -0.14 -2.08
CA GLY A 89 26.83 -0.69 -2.45
C GLY A 89 26.82 -1.47 -3.77
N LEU A 90 25.66 -1.94 -4.21
CA LEU A 90 25.48 -2.57 -5.52
C LEU A 90 25.28 -1.54 -6.66
N LEU A 91 24.88 -0.31 -6.36
CA LEU A 91 24.67 0.74 -7.37
C LEU A 91 25.94 1.03 -8.20
N PRO A 92 27.14 1.20 -7.61
CA PRO A 92 28.39 1.38 -8.35
C PRO A 92 28.72 0.21 -9.28
N CYS A 93 28.51 -1.02 -8.83
CA CYS A 93 28.78 -2.23 -9.62
C CYS A 93 27.87 -2.33 -10.85
N LEU A 94 26.59 -1.96 -10.70
CA LEU A 94 25.61 -2.00 -11.78
C LEU A 94 25.75 -0.79 -12.74
N THR A 95 26.11 0.38 -12.23
CA THR A 95 26.30 1.58 -13.07
C THR A 95 27.62 1.60 -13.82
N ASN A 96 28.59 0.75 -13.45
CA ASN A 96 29.88 0.62 -14.15
C ASN A 96 29.73 0.07 -15.59
N SER A 97 28.57 -0.50 -15.95
CA SER A 97 28.26 -0.88 -17.33
C SER A 97 27.46 0.15 -18.13
N SER A 98 27.08 1.32 -17.59
CA SER A 98 26.29 2.28 -18.39
C SER A 98 26.51 3.79 -18.20
N LYS A 99 27.24 4.28 -17.18
CA LYS A 99 27.43 5.74 -17.01
C LYS A 99 28.78 6.22 -16.45
N LEU A 100 29.90 5.60 -16.83
CA LEU A 100 31.22 6.24 -16.63
C LEU A 100 31.40 7.52 -17.47
N LYS A 101 30.48 7.87 -18.38
CA LYS A 101 30.64 8.98 -19.34
C LYS A 101 29.67 10.16 -19.19
N ARG A 102 28.95 10.37 -18.08
CA ARG A 102 28.02 11.53 -17.98
C ARG A 102 28.21 12.48 -16.80
N GLY A 103 28.96 12.09 -15.77
CA GLY A 103 29.36 13.00 -14.69
C GLY A 103 30.65 13.78 -14.97
N LEU A 104 31.54 13.21 -15.79
CA LEU A 104 32.84 13.83 -16.12
C LEU A 104 32.70 15.04 -17.08
N TRP A 105 31.68 15.10 -17.93
CA TRP A 105 31.46 16.22 -18.87
C TRP A 105 30.89 17.49 -18.21
N VAL A 106 30.35 17.39 -17.00
CA VAL A 106 29.81 18.57 -16.29
C VAL A 106 30.86 19.18 -15.35
N GLN A 107 31.94 18.44 -15.04
CA GLN A 107 32.96 18.88 -14.09
C GLN A 107 34.31 19.23 -14.75
N SER A 108 34.64 18.71 -15.94
CA SER A 108 35.87 19.07 -16.68
C SER A 108 35.60 19.95 -17.91
N GLY A 109 35.23 21.20 -17.65
CA GLY A 109 35.61 22.40 -18.43
C GLY A 109 35.10 22.57 -19.86
N LEU A 110 35.06 23.85 -20.27
CA LEU A 110 34.97 24.37 -21.65
C LEU A 110 33.56 24.47 -22.26
#